data_AF-A0A7C7Z1K3-F1
#
_entry.id   AF-A0A7C7Z1K3-F1
#
_cell.length_a   1.000
_cell.length_b   1.000
_cell.length_c   1.000
_cell.angle_alpha   90.00
_cell.angle_beta   90.00
_cell.angle_gamma   90.00
#
_symmetry.space_group_name_H-M   'P 1'
#
loop_
_entity.id
_entity.type
_entity.pdbx_description
1 polymer ?
#
loop_
_entity_poly.entity_id
_entity_poly.type
_entity_poly.pdbx_seq_one_letter_code
_entity_poly.pdbx_strand_id
1 'polypeptide(L)'
;MEASLDEYWLSGDPAWRPLSESKSPSDWVDAEIDPPEGWSSWRRQRLQPMAARFLFGPAWSIGLLIASTFPLIFPGNTFDDQTVASLLFFSAFFLLLISATRIASSMPDGDGVQLFKWLWFGDGTVNLTRTVGIPILGGLAFVAHIVIDVRIGWISYALFLALWYHITFRVANILMPPSGRWIIPLVGDFDDSGIDDSWQLVARGFRGGCLAFKQLSGGRKLELHGVNRGGEKFLALHFRHPSSLLFDPFVDGDKIGMIQNFGLGMCGPLLDGILEELTKPPIDLVAGSWSTRFNYPDKEE
;
A
#
# COMPACT_ATOMS: atom_id res chain seq x y z
N MET A 1 -2.00 8.70 9.06
CA MET A 1 -0.96 8.12 8.19
C MET A 1 0.20 9.09 8.07
N GLU A 2 -0.07 10.38 7.90
CA GLU A 2 0.90 11.41 8.26
C GLU A 2 1.06 11.46 9.79
N ALA A 3 2.19 11.97 10.25
CA ALA A 3 2.39 12.26 11.67
C ALA A 3 1.48 13.42 12.09
N SER A 4 0.95 13.35 13.31
CA SER A 4 0.03 14.37 13.83
C SER A 4 0.76 15.66 14.20
N LEU A 5 1.99 15.54 14.72
CA LEU A 5 2.84 16.64 15.15
C LEU A 5 3.68 17.16 14.00
N ASP A 6 3.82 18.49 13.92
CA ASP A 6 4.57 19.15 12.85
C ASP A 6 6.06 18.77 12.84
N GLU A 7 6.67 18.62 14.02
CA GLU A 7 8.08 18.21 14.16
C GLU A 7 8.39 16.82 13.57
N TYR A 8 7.36 15.97 13.47
CA TYR A 8 7.46 14.62 12.90
C TYR A 8 6.84 14.52 11.52
N TRP A 9 6.35 15.62 10.96
CA TRP A 9 5.61 15.59 9.70
C TRP A 9 6.46 15.06 8.54
N LEU A 10 7.75 15.41 8.48
CA LEU A 10 8.69 14.91 7.48
C LEU A 10 9.30 13.56 7.87
N SER A 11 9.79 13.43 9.11
CA SER A 11 10.48 12.22 9.57
C SER A 11 9.56 11.00 9.73
N GLY A 12 8.27 11.24 9.96
CA GLY A 12 7.35 10.24 10.51
C GLY A 12 7.40 10.20 12.03
N ASP A 13 6.36 9.62 12.63
CA ASP A 13 6.22 9.47 14.08
C ASP A 13 7.16 8.36 14.59
N PRO A 14 8.03 8.63 15.58
CA PRO A 14 8.91 7.62 16.18
C PRO A 14 8.18 6.37 16.69
N ALA A 15 6.94 6.50 17.17
CA ALA A 15 6.15 5.38 17.68
C ALA A 15 5.83 4.32 16.61
N TRP A 16 5.95 4.66 15.32
CA TRP A 16 5.79 3.69 14.24
C TRP A 16 6.96 2.71 14.11
N ARG A 17 8.11 3.04 14.71
CA ARG A 17 9.36 2.27 14.62
C ARG A 17 10.04 2.21 16.00
N PRO A 18 9.52 1.44 16.97
CA PRO A 18 10.11 1.35 18.31
C PRO A 18 11.57 0.83 18.28
N LEU A 19 11.97 0.08 17.26
CA LEU A 19 13.35 -0.40 17.08
C LEU A 19 14.34 0.68 16.60
N SER A 20 13.87 1.88 16.26
CA SER A 20 14.73 3.02 15.90
C SER A 20 14.90 4.02 17.04
N GLU A 21 14.48 3.66 18.27
CA GLU A 21 14.85 4.40 19.47
C GLU A 21 16.38 4.52 19.52
N SER A 22 16.88 5.75 19.70
CA SER A 22 18.31 6.16 19.66
C SER A 22 18.97 6.35 18.29
N LYS A 23 18.26 6.14 17.17
CA LYS A 23 18.80 6.39 15.83
C LYS A 23 18.32 7.72 15.24
N SER A 24 19.15 8.33 14.39
CA SER A 24 18.75 9.50 13.60
C SER A 24 17.62 9.14 12.63
N PRO A 25 16.72 10.07 12.24
CA PRO A 25 15.64 9.77 11.30
C PRO A 25 16.06 9.22 9.94
N SER A 26 17.28 9.51 9.47
CA SER A 26 17.85 8.93 8.25
C SER A 26 18.15 7.44 8.38
N ASP A 27 18.43 6.96 9.60
CA ASP A 27 18.78 5.56 9.87
C ASP A 27 17.56 4.71 10.28
N TRP A 28 16.35 5.27 10.19
CA TRP A 28 15.12 4.56 10.53
C TRP A 28 14.71 3.55 9.46
N VAL A 29 15.19 3.72 8.22
CA VAL A 29 14.79 2.93 7.06
C VAL A 29 16.02 2.57 6.22
N ASP A 30 16.57 1.37 6.43
CA ASP A 30 17.81 0.92 5.79
C ASP A 30 17.73 0.83 4.24
N ALA A 31 16.52 0.78 3.69
CA ALA A 31 16.27 0.70 2.25
C ALA A 31 16.27 2.06 1.56
N GLU A 32 16.20 3.18 2.28
CA GLU A 32 16.20 4.50 1.66
C GLU A 32 17.55 4.83 1.04
N ILE A 33 17.52 5.48 -0.13
CA ILE A 33 18.71 6.00 -0.81
C ILE A 33 18.59 7.51 -0.97
N ASP A 34 19.73 8.19 -1.10
CA ASP A 34 19.74 9.62 -1.37
C ASP A 34 19.30 9.90 -2.81
N PRO A 35 18.52 10.97 -3.04
CA PRO A 35 18.11 11.34 -4.38
C PRO A 35 19.28 12.02 -5.13
N PRO A 36 19.19 12.14 -6.47
CA PRO A 36 20.14 12.91 -7.25
C PRO A 36 20.26 14.37 -6.79
N GLU A 37 21.38 15.05 -7.08
CA GLU A 37 21.68 16.42 -6.60
C GLU A 37 20.56 17.46 -6.88
N GLY A 38 19.83 17.29 -7.99
CA GLY A 38 18.70 18.15 -8.37
C GLY A 38 17.52 18.15 -7.37
N TRP A 39 17.50 17.22 -6.42
CA TRP A 39 16.45 17.09 -5.40
C TRP A 39 16.78 17.74 -4.07
N SER A 40 17.93 18.41 -3.94
CA SER A 40 18.39 19.03 -2.68
C SER A 40 17.37 19.94 -1.98
N SER A 41 16.50 20.61 -2.74
CA SER A 41 15.43 21.46 -2.21
C SER A 41 14.20 20.69 -1.72
N TRP A 42 14.03 19.45 -2.17
CA TRP A 42 12.93 18.58 -1.81
C TRP A 42 13.29 17.77 -0.57
N ARG A 43 12.32 17.58 0.33
CA ARG A 43 12.48 16.72 1.51
C ARG A 43 11.52 15.55 1.44
N ARG A 44 12.03 14.38 1.81
CA ARG A 44 11.22 13.18 2.02
C ARG A 44 10.25 13.40 3.19
N GLN A 45 8.97 13.15 2.96
CA GLN A 45 7.98 12.91 3.99
C GLN A 45 7.72 11.41 4.08
N ARG A 46 8.02 10.81 5.24
CA ARG A 46 7.74 9.41 5.53
C ARG A 46 6.29 9.24 5.99
N LEU A 47 5.60 8.28 5.38
CA LEU A 47 4.27 7.88 5.79
C LEU A 47 4.34 6.66 6.72
N GLN A 48 3.28 6.46 7.49
CA GLN A 48 3.20 5.33 8.41
C GLN A 48 3.42 3.99 7.67
N PRO A 49 4.36 3.13 8.13
CA PRO A 49 4.62 1.82 7.53
C PRO A 49 3.35 0.99 7.38
N MET A 50 3.15 0.42 6.20
CA MET A 50 1.90 -0.25 5.85
C MET A 50 1.85 -1.70 6.34
N ALA A 51 2.91 -2.48 6.11
CA ALA A 51 2.93 -3.91 6.39
C ALA A 51 2.60 -4.26 7.86
N ALA A 52 3.15 -3.49 8.81
CA ALA A 52 2.88 -3.70 10.24
C ALA A 52 1.39 -3.54 10.60
N ARG A 53 0.68 -2.63 9.91
CA ARG A 53 -0.75 -2.37 10.11
C ARG A 53 -1.62 -3.49 9.55
N PHE A 54 -1.11 -4.26 8.60
CA PHE A 54 -1.84 -5.34 7.97
C PHE A 54 -1.92 -6.57 8.87
N LEU A 55 -0.83 -6.91 9.60
CA LEU A 55 -0.64 -8.18 10.31
C LEU A 55 -1.85 -8.68 11.12
N PHE A 56 -2.53 -7.79 11.82
CA PHE A 56 -3.69 -8.15 12.66
C PHE A 56 -4.85 -8.76 11.85
N GLY A 57 -5.13 -8.23 10.66
CA GLY A 57 -6.24 -8.69 9.81
C GLY A 57 -6.08 -10.16 9.37
N PRO A 58 -4.98 -10.53 8.69
CA PRO A 58 -4.68 -11.91 8.32
C PRO A 58 -4.61 -12.86 9.51
N ALA A 59 -4.04 -12.45 10.66
CA ALA A 59 -3.91 -13.33 11.82
C ALA A 59 -5.28 -13.80 12.35
N TRP A 60 -6.25 -12.90 12.46
CA TRP A 60 -7.63 -13.27 12.82
C TRP A 60 -8.37 -13.94 11.67
N SER A 61 -8.11 -13.52 10.44
CA SER A 61 -8.70 -14.12 9.25
C SER A 61 -8.38 -15.62 9.16
N ILE A 62 -7.12 -16.03 9.32
CA ILE A 62 -6.77 -17.46 9.31
C ILE A 62 -7.36 -18.20 10.51
N GLY A 63 -7.43 -17.56 11.68
CA GLY A 63 -8.09 -18.13 12.86
C GLY A 63 -9.58 -18.41 12.61
N LEU A 64 -10.30 -17.48 11.98
CA LEU A 64 -11.70 -17.65 11.60
C LEU A 64 -11.88 -18.73 10.52
N LEU A 65 -10.96 -18.81 9.55
CA LEU A 65 -10.99 -19.85 8.51
C LEU A 65 -10.76 -21.25 9.08
N ILE A 66 -9.88 -21.39 10.08
CA ILE A 66 -9.70 -22.66 10.81
C ILE A 66 -10.94 -22.95 11.65
N ALA A 67 -11.44 -21.98 12.40
CA ALA A 67 -12.61 -22.13 13.27
C ALA A 67 -13.87 -22.53 12.50
N SER A 68 -14.01 -22.14 11.23
CA SER A 68 -15.15 -22.53 10.38
C SER A 68 -15.23 -24.05 10.14
N THR A 69 -14.15 -24.79 10.36
CA THR A 69 -14.14 -26.26 10.24
C THR A 69 -14.74 -26.97 11.45
N PHE A 70 -14.76 -26.35 12.64
CA PHE A 70 -15.19 -27.03 13.88
C PHE A 70 -16.66 -27.43 13.90
N PRO A 71 -17.63 -26.59 13.49
CA PRO A 71 -19.02 -27.02 13.40
C PRO A 71 -19.23 -28.19 12.42
N LEU A 72 -18.34 -28.32 11.42
CA LEU A 72 -18.43 -29.37 10.39
C LEU A 72 -17.81 -30.70 10.84
N ILE A 73 -16.75 -30.66 11.65
CA ILE A 73 -16.10 -31.87 12.20
C ILE A 73 -16.85 -32.40 13.43
N PHE A 74 -17.38 -31.50 14.26
CA PHE A 74 -18.07 -31.82 15.51
C PHE A 74 -19.52 -31.31 15.49
N PRO A 75 -20.40 -31.89 14.66
CA PRO A 75 -21.77 -31.41 14.49
C PRO A 75 -22.62 -31.57 15.76
N GLY A 76 -23.67 -30.75 15.88
CA GLY A 76 -24.64 -30.78 16.99
C GLY A 76 -24.27 -29.92 18.19
N ASN A 77 -23.21 -29.11 18.09
CA ASN A 77 -22.73 -28.24 19.18
C ASN A 77 -23.08 -26.76 18.99
N THR A 78 -23.72 -26.40 17.88
CA THR A 78 -24.23 -25.05 17.62
C THR A 78 -25.72 -25.09 17.27
N PHE A 79 -26.37 -23.92 17.17
CA PHE A 79 -27.78 -23.83 16.78
C PHE A 79 -28.01 -24.24 15.31
N ASP A 80 -27.01 -24.00 14.46
CA ASP A 80 -26.97 -24.38 13.05
C ASP A 80 -25.50 -24.39 12.59
N ASP A 81 -24.94 -25.59 12.50
CA ASP A 81 -23.52 -25.79 12.21
C ASP A 81 -23.12 -25.22 10.83
N GLN A 82 -24.01 -25.29 9.84
CA GLN A 82 -23.73 -24.81 8.50
C GLN A 82 -23.72 -23.28 8.46
N THR A 83 -24.68 -22.64 9.13
CA THR A 83 -24.74 -21.18 9.22
C THR A 83 -23.54 -20.64 9.98
N VAL A 84 -23.19 -21.22 11.13
CA VAL A 84 -22.03 -20.79 11.91
C VAL A 84 -20.72 -20.97 11.12
N ALA A 85 -20.51 -22.12 10.48
CA ALA A 85 -19.35 -22.36 9.64
C ALA A 85 -19.25 -21.33 8.48
N SER A 86 -20.36 -21.07 7.79
CA SER A 86 -20.40 -20.11 6.69
C SER A 86 -20.08 -18.69 7.15
N LEU A 87 -20.65 -18.25 8.29
CA LEU A 87 -20.37 -16.93 8.84
C LEU A 87 -18.90 -16.75 9.18
N LEU A 88 -18.27 -17.74 9.82
CA LEU A 88 -16.84 -17.71 10.15
C LEU A 88 -15.99 -17.67 8.87
N PHE A 89 -16.32 -18.50 7.89
CA PHE A 89 -15.62 -18.57 6.61
C PHE A 89 -15.67 -17.24 5.84
N PHE A 90 -16.85 -16.63 5.67
CA PHE A 90 -16.97 -15.36 4.97
C PHE A 90 -16.36 -14.20 5.76
N SER A 91 -16.47 -14.23 7.10
CA SER A 91 -15.84 -13.24 7.97
C SER A 91 -14.31 -13.28 7.86
N ALA A 92 -13.72 -14.47 7.67
CA ALA A 92 -12.29 -14.60 7.41
C ALA A 92 -11.86 -13.78 6.18
N PHE A 93 -12.51 -13.98 5.03
CA PHE A 93 -12.18 -13.24 3.80
C PHE A 93 -12.52 -11.76 3.91
N PHE A 94 -13.64 -11.40 4.53
CA PHE A 94 -14.00 -10.01 4.76
C PHE A 94 -12.93 -9.29 5.58
N LEU A 95 -12.45 -9.90 6.67
CA LEU A 95 -11.43 -9.31 7.53
C LEU A 95 -10.07 -9.16 6.82
N LEU A 96 -9.70 -10.15 6.00
CA LEU A 96 -8.51 -10.09 5.17
C LEU A 96 -8.57 -8.90 4.20
N LEU A 97 -9.70 -8.71 3.52
CA LEU A 97 -9.86 -7.68 2.49
C LEU A 97 -10.03 -6.28 3.11
N ILE A 98 -10.85 -6.13 4.15
CA ILE A 98 -11.13 -4.82 4.76
C ILE A 98 -9.89 -4.22 5.43
N SER A 99 -9.01 -5.05 5.98
CA SER A 99 -7.75 -4.59 6.58
C SER A 99 -6.84 -3.98 5.51
N ALA A 100 -6.70 -4.64 4.36
CA ALA A 100 -5.93 -4.14 3.22
C ALA A 100 -6.52 -2.83 2.67
N THR A 101 -7.82 -2.80 2.38
CA THR A 101 -8.48 -1.63 1.77
C THR A 101 -8.45 -0.40 2.67
N ARG A 102 -8.58 -0.58 4.00
CA ARG A 102 -8.44 0.52 4.98
C ARG A 102 -7.05 1.14 4.98
N ILE A 103 -6.00 0.35 4.76
CA ILE A 103 -4.63 0.88 4.66
C ILE A 103 -4.52 1.80 3.45
N ALA A 104 -4.98 1.36 2.26
CA ALA A 104 -5.00 2.20 1.07
C ALA A 104 -5.86 3.46 1.23
N SER A 105 -7.09 3.35 1.74
CA SER A 105 -7.98 4.50 1.98
C SER A 105 -7.43 5.51 3.00
N SER A 106 -6.45 5.13 3.83
CA SER A 106 -5.82 6.04 4.78
C SER A 106 -4.63 6.81 4.20
N MET A 107 -4.27 6.57 2.93
CA MET A 107 -3.21 7.31 2.24
C MET A 107 -3.68 8.67 1.76
N PRO A 108 -2.76 9.65 1.62
CA PRO A 108 -3.03 10.86 0.86
C PRO A 108 -3.61 10.52 -0.53
N ASP A 109 -4.87 10.91 -0.74
CA ASP A 109 -5.67 10.64 -1.94
C ASP A 109 -5.75 9.14 -2.31
N GLY A 110 -5.65 8.26 -1.31
CA GLY A 110 -5.70 6.81 -1.49
C GLY A 110 -7.12 6.26 -1.66
N ASP A 111 -7.24 5.16 -2.39
CA ASP A 111 -8.51 4.51 -2.70
C ASP A 111 -8.45 3.00 -2.42
N GLY A 112 -9.11 2.58 -1.33
CA GLY A 112 -9.25 1.18 -0.96
C GLY A 112 -10.08 0.35 -1.94
N VAL A 113 -11.03 0.95 -2.67
CA VAL A 113 -11.78 0.25 -3.72
C VAL A 113 -10.86 -0.05 -4.90
N GLN A 114 -9.95 0.87 -5.23
CA GLN A 114 -8.94 0.66 -6.26
C GLN A 114 -7.95 -0.45 -5.85
N LEU A 115 -7.51 -0.50 -4.59
CA LEU A 115 -6.72 -1.62 -4.07
C LEU A 115 -7.49 -2.93 -4.19
N PHE A 116 -8.75 -2.96 -3.77
CA PHE A 116 -9.59 -4.16 -3.90
C PHE A 116 -9.67 -4.63 -5.35
N LYS A 117 -9.97 -3.75 -6.31
CA LYS A 117 -10.00 -4.10 -7.74
C LYS A 117 -8.65 -4.65 -8.20
N TRP A 118 -7.55 -4.01 -7.81
CA TRP A 118 -6.21 -4.48 -8.16
C TRP A 118 -5.92 -5.87 -7.55
N LEU A 119 -6.34 -6.14 -6.33
CA LEU A 119 -6.18 -7.44 -5.66
C LEU A 119 -6.88 -8.59 -6.40
N TRP A 120 -7.97 -8.32 -7.11
CA TRP A 120 -8.68 -9.34 -7.90
C TRP A 120 -8.25 -9.38 -9.36
N PHE A 121 -7.97 -8.22 -9.97
CA PHE A 121 -7.86 -8.09 -11.44
C PHE A 121 -6.55 -7.46 -11.93
N GLY A 122 -5.68 -6.99 -11.02
CA GLY A 122 -4.36 -6.43 -11.36
C GLY A 122 -3.38 -7.49 -11.87
N ASP A 123 -2.23 -7.03 -12.38
CA ASP A 123 -1.07 -7.85 -12.81
C ASP A 123 -1.36 -8.92 -13.87
N GLY A 124 -2.44 -8.76 -14.63
CA GLY A 124 -2.74 -9.56 -15.82
C GLY A 124 -3.23 -10.98 -15.53
N THR A 125 -3.03 -11.86 -16.52
CA THR A 125 -3.63 -13.20 -16.57
C THR A 125 -3.15 -14.11 -15.44
N VAL A 126 -1.89 -13.98 -15.03
CA VAL A 126 -1.25 -14.80 -13.99
C VAL A 126 -1.94 -14.63 -12.64
N ASN A 127 -2.30 -13.39 -12.28
CA ASN A 127 -3.07 -13.12 -11.08
C ASN A 127 -4.52 -13.59 -11.26
N LEU A 128 -5.15 -13.26 -12.40
CA LEU A 128 -6.54 -13.60 -12.67
C LEU A 128 -6.81 -15.12 -12.57
N THR A 129 -5.92 -15.96 -13.07
CA THR A 129 -6.03 -17.43 -12.95
C THR A 129 -6.08 -17.88 -11.48
N ARG A 130 -5.40 -17.18 -10.56
CA ARG A 130 -5.41 -17.52 -9.14
C ARG A 130 -6.60 -16.92 -8.42
N THR A 131 -6.83 -15.62 -8.59
CA THR A 131 -7.90 -14.89 -7.89
C THR A 131 -9.28 -15.31 -8.34
N VAL A 132 -9.48 -15.69 -9.61
CA VAL A 132 -10.78 -16.12 -10.15
C VAL A 132 -10.84 -17.63 -10.34
N GLY A 133 -9.77 -18.23 -10.87
CA GLY A 133 -9.76 -19.68 -11.14
C GLY A 133 -9.85 -20.53 -9.87
N ILE A 134 -9.14 -20.17 -8.79
CA ILE A 134 -9.21 -20.92 -7.53
C ILE A 134 -10.63 -20.89 -6.92
N PRO A 135 -11.32 -19.74 -6.77
CA PRO A 135 -12.71 -19.75 -6.31
C PRO A 135 -13.66 -20.54 -7.20
N ILE A 136 -13.49 -20.51 -8.54
CA ILE A 136 -14.32 -21.30 -9.45
C ILE A 136 -14.14 -22.79 -9.16
N LEU A 137 -12.90 -23.26 -9.09
CA LEU A 137 -12.60 -24.66 -8.76
C LEU A 137 -13.10 -25.03 -7.36
N GLY A 138 -12.94 -24.12 -6.39
CA GLY A 138 -13.41 -24.30 -5.02
C GLY A 138 -14.93 -24.41 -4.94
N GLY A 139 -15.65 -23.58 -5.70
CA GLY A 139 -17.10 -23.62 -5.82
C GLY A 139 -17.60 -24.90 -6.50
N LEU A 140 -16.94 -25.34 -7.57
CA LEU A 140 -17.25 -26.62 -8.22
C LEU A 140 -17.03 -27.81 -7.27
N ALA A 141 -15.92 -27.81 -6.51
CA ALA A 141 -15.66 -28.82 -5.49
C ALA A 141 -16.71 -28.79 -4.36
N PHE A 142 -17.20 -27.61 -3.98
CA PHE A 142 -18.27 -27.46 -3.00
C PHE A 142 -19.60 -28.04 -3.50
N VAL A 143 -19.98 -27.79 -4.75
CA VAL A 143 -21.17 -28.42 -5.36
C VAL A 143 -21.01 -29.95 -5.42
N ALA A 144 -19.84 -30.43 -5.82
CA ALA A 144 -19.51 -31.85 -5.85
C ALA A 144 -19.60 -32.50 -4.45
N HIS A 145 -19.25 -31.77 -3.39
CA HIS A 145 -19.41 -32.21 -2.01
C HIS A 145 -20.86 -32.52 -1.63
N ILE A 146 -21.82 -31.74 -2.13
CA ILE A 146 -23.25 -31.91 -1.86
C ILE A 146 -23.82 -33.09 -2.66
N VAL A 147 -23.43 -33.21 -3.94
CA VAL A 147 -24.07 -34.13 -4.89
C VAL A 147 -23.38 -35.49 -5.03
N ILE A 148 -22.10 -35.60 -4.66
CA ILE A 148 -21.29 -36.81 -4.88
C ILE A 148 -20.81 -37.40 -3.54
N ASP A 149 -19.95 -36.68 -2.81
CA ASP A 149 -19.33 -37.20 -1.58
C ASP A 149 -18.89 -36.08 -0.64
N VAL A 150 -19.27 -36.19 0.63
CA VAL A 150 -18.98 -35.20 1.67
C VAL A 150 -17.49 -34.87 1.80
N ARG A 151 -16.59 -35.84 1.54
CA ARG A 151 -15.13 -35.70 1.66
C ARG A 151 -14.54 -34.74 0.65
N ILE A 152 -15.23 -34.49 -0.48
CA ILE A 152 -14.80 -33.50 -1.48
C ILE A 152 -14.81 -32.08 -0.91
N GLY A 153 -15.58 -31.84 0.17
CA GLY A 153 -15.62 -30.53 0.83
C GLY A 153 -14.25 -30.07 1.32
N TRP A 154 -13.37 -31.00 1.69
CA TRP A 154 -11.99 -30.70 2.07
C TRP A 154 -11.14 -30.17 0.92
N ILE A 155 -11.44 -30.57 -0.32
CA ILE A 155 -10.78 -30.02 -1.51
C ILE A 155 -11.19 -28.55 -1.70
N SER A 156 -12.48 -28.24 -1.51
CA SER A 156 -12.96 -26.85 -1.55
C SER A 156 -12.25 -25.99 -0.49
N TYR A 157 -12.18 -26.48 0.75
CA TYR A 157 -11.45 -25.82 1.83
C TYR A 157 -9.97 -25.59 1.51
N ALA A 158 -9.28 -26.60 0.95
CA ALA A 158 -7.88 -26.47 0.57
C ALA A 158 -7.67 -25.41 -0.53
N LEU A 159 -8.58 -25.33 -1.51
CA LEU A 159 -8.56 -24.31 -2.57
C LEU A 159 -8.78 -22.92 -1.99
N PHE A 160 -9.76 -22.73 -1.10
CA PHE A 160 -9.97 -21.43 -0.45
C PHE A 160 -8.84 -21.04 0.51
N LEU A 161 -8.18 -22.00 1.16
CA LEU A 161 -6.94 -21.74 1.90
C LEU A 161 -5.81 -21.28 0.97
N ALA A 162 -5.67 -21.89 -0.22
CA ALA A 162 -4.71 -21.44 -1.23
C ALA A 162 -5.02 -20.01 -1.73
N LEU A 163 -6.30 -19.68 -1.94
CA LEU A 163 -6.73 -18.31 -2.26
C LEU A 163 -6.40 -17.34 -1.12
N TRP A 164 -6.63 -17.75 0.12
CA TRP A 164 -6.29 -16.96 1.31
C TRP A 164 -4.79 -16.64 1.36
N TYR A 165 -3.92 -17.65 1.15
CA TYR A 165 -2.47 -17.44 1.08
C TYR A 165 -2.10 -16.50 -0.08
N HIS A 166 -2.72 -16.70 -1.25
CA HIS A 166 -2.47 -15.86 -2.42
C HIS A 166 -2.74 -14.38 -2.14
N ILE A 167 -3.94 -14.06 -1.64
CA ILE A 167 -4.32 -12.69 -1.32
C ILE A 167 -3.42 -12.13 -0.20
N THR A 168 -3.16 -12.92 0.85
CA THR A 168 -2.32 -12.48 1.97
C THR A 168 -0.91 -12.11 1.52
N PHE A 169 -0.25 -12.97 0.74
CA PHE A 169 1.09 -12.68 0.24
C PHE A 169 1.11 -11.52 -0.74
N ARG A 170 0.08 -11.40 -1.58
CA ARG A 170 -0.01 -10.29 -2.55
C ARG A 170 -0.20 -8.95 -1.84
N VAL A 171 -1.03 -8.90 -0.81
CA VAL A 171 -1.15 -7.72 0.05
C VAL A 171 0.15 -7.47 0.81
N ALA A 172 0.77 -8.49 1.40
CA ALA A 172 2.03 -8.30 2.12
C ALA A 172 3.12 -7.69 1.20
N ASN A 173 3.30 -8.25 0.01
CA ASN A 173 4.30 -7.80 -0.95
C ASN A 173 4.06 -6.36 -1.43
N ILE A 174 2.81 -5.96 -1.68
CA ILE A 174 2.52 -4.58 -2.10
C ILE A 174 2.65 -3.56 -0.95
N LEU A 175 2.58 -4.01 0.31
CA LEU A 175 2.71 -3.15 1.49
C LEU A 175 4.13 -3.13 2.09
N MET A 176 5.04 -3.96 1.57
CA MET A 176 6.44 -4.05 2.03
C MET A 176 7.30 -2.84 1.64
N PRO A 177 7.19 -2.27 0.41
CA PRO A 177 7.93 -1.06 0.08
C PRO A 177 7.63 0.08 1.06
N PRO A 178 8.64 0.91 1.41
CA PRO A 178 8.41 2.14 2.15
C PRO A 178 7.40 3.04 1.43
N SER A 179 6.52 3.65 2.22
CA SER A 179 5.58 4.66 1.74
C SER A 179 6.08 6.03 2.11
N GLY A 180 6.13 6.92 1.13
CA GLY A 180 6.60 8.27 1.30
C GLY A 180 6.17 9.15 0.13
N ARG A 181 6.41 10.44 0.30
CA ARG A 181 6.31 11.44 -0.76
C ARG A 181 7.40 12.47 -0.61
N TRP A 182 7.66 13.23 -1.66
CA TRP A 182 8.69 14.26 -1.64
C TRP A 182 8.04 15.63 -1.65
N ILE A 183 8.45 16.52 -0.77
CA ILE A 183 7.78 17.80 -0.53
C ILE A 183 8.75 18.95 -0.71
N ILE A 184 8.26 20.04 -1.28
CA ILE A 184 8.97 21.32 -1.37
C ILE A 184 8.05 22.46 -0.93
N PRO A 185 8.51 23.39 -0.08
CA PRO A 185 7.76 24.59 0.27
C PRO A 185 7.62 25.51 -0.94
N LEU A 186 6.41 26.03 -1.16
CA LEU A 186 6.11 26.89 -2.28
C LEU A 186 6.28 28.37 -1.91
N VAL A 187 7.01 29.13 -2.73
CA VAL A 187 7.07 30.59 -2.64
C VAL A 187 6.04 31.19 -3.59
N GLY A 188 4.99 31.80 -3.03
CA GLY A 188 3.92 32.40 -3.83
C GLY A 188 2.90 31.37 -4.32
N ASP A 189 2.29 31.64 -5.48
CA ASP A 189 1.31 30.75 -6.10
C ASP A 189 1.96 29.86 -7.15
N PHE A 190 1.47 28.62 -7.23
CA PHE A 190 1.90 27.66 -8.24
C PHE A 190 1.40 28.09 -9.62
N ASP A 191 2.28 28.05 -10.61
CA ASP A 191 1.97 28.15 -12.03
C ASP A 191 2.42 26.88 -12.79
N ASP A 192 1.84 26.66 -13.96
CA ASP A 192 2.11 25.51 -14.81
C ASP A 192 3.31 25.72 -15.75
N SER A 193 4.03 26.84 -15.64
CA SER A 193 5.06 27.22 -16.60
C SER A 193 6.30 26.32 -16.60
N GLY A 194 6.57 25.66 -15.47
CA GLY A 194 7.70 24.75 -15.32
C GLY A 194 7.37 23.27 -15.54
N ILE A 195 6.16 22.93 -15.95
CA ILE A 195 5.74 21.56 -16.24
C ILE A 195 5.99 21.25 -17.72
N ASP A 196 6.75 20.18 -17.98
CA ASP A 196 7.02 19.73 -19.35
C ASP A 196 5.82 19.01 -20.01
N ASP A 197 5.82 18.93 -21.34
CA ASP A 197 4.73 18.36 -22.15
C ASP A 197 4.44 16.86 -21.90
N SER A 198 5.33 16.13 -21.20
CA SER A 198 5.10 14.73 -20.83
C SER A 198 4.11 14.57 -19.67
N TRP A 199 3.80 15.67 -18.97
CA TRP A 199 2.83 15.72 -17.89
C TRP A 199 1.46 16.17 -18.40
N GLN A 200 0.42 15.59 -17.81
CA GLN A 200 -0.96 16.00 -18.02
C GLN A 200 -1.39 16.92 -16.89
N LEU A 201 -1.73 18.16 -17.25
CA LEU A 201 -2.19 19.16 -16.30
C LEU A 201 -3.65 18.90 -15.87
N VAL A 202 -3.90 18.95 -14.57
CA VAL A 202 -5.22 18.82 -13.95
C VAL A 202 -5.72 20.18 -13.45
N ALA A 203 -4.82 21.03 -12.94
CA ALA A 203 -5.14 22.37 -12.47
C ALA A 203 -4.00 23.36 -12.78
N ARG A 204 -4.38 24.55 -13.26
CA ARG A 204 -3.44 25.65 -13.61
C ARG A 204 -2.98 26.49 -12.42
N GLY A 205 -3.64 26.35 -11.28
CA GLY A 205 -3.33 27.14 -10.09
C GLY A 205 -3.29 26.27 -8.85
N PHE A 206 -2.69 26.79 -7.79
CA PHE A 206 -2.55 26.07 -6.54
C PHE A 206 -3.90 25.65 -5.97
N ARG A 207 -4.03 24.37 -5.67
CA ARG A 207 -5.16 23.80 -4.92
C ARG A 207 -4.71 22.55 -4.17
N GLY A 208 -5.48 22.15 -3.16
CA GLY A 208 -5.27 20.85 -2.53
C GLY A 208 -5.50 19.70 -3.51
N GLY A 209 -4.64 18.68 -3.46
CA GLY A 209 -4.73 17.47 -4.28
C GLY A 209 -4.00 17.60 -5.62
N CYS A 210 -4.33 16.71 -6.58
CA CYS A 210 -3.59 16.55 -7.82
C CYS A 210 -3.64 17.80 -8.72
N LEU A 211 -2.46 18.29 -9.10
CA LEU A 211 -2.21 19.44 -9.98
C LEU A 211 -1.80 18.99 -11.39
N ALA A 212 -0.95 17.96 -11.47
CA ALA A 212 -0.49 17.36 -12.71
C ALA A 212 -0.08 15.91 -12.50
N PHE A 213 -0.08 15.10 -13.54
CA PHE A 213 0.45 13.73 -13.47
C PHE A 213 1.13 13.28 -14.76
N LYS A 214 2.13 12.41 -14.63
CA LYS A 214 2.77 11.69 -15.73
C LYS A 214 2.45 10.22 -15.62
N GLN A 215 1.91 9.65 -16.71
CA GLN A 215 1.59 8.23 -16.78
C GLN A 215 2.87 7.42 -17.04
N LEU A 216 3.11 6.41 -16.22
CA LEU A 216 4.23 5.48 -16.38
C LEU A 216 3.73 4.09 -16.82
N SER A 217 4.69 3.23 -17.18
CA SER A 217 4.45 1.84 -17.52
C SER A 217 3.77 1.07 -16.38
N GLY A 218 2.98 0.06 -16.73
CA GLY A 218 2.26 -0.77 -15.76
C GLY A 218 1.12 -0.05 -15.04
N GLY A 219 0.67 1.12 -15.53
CA GLY A 219 -0.41 1.90 -14.93
C GLY A 219 0.01 2.77 -13.74
N ARG A 220 1.30 2.78 -13.40
CA ARG A 220 1.89 3.62 -12.35
C ARG A 220 1.86 5.09 -12.76
N LYS A 221 1.90 6.01 -11.79
CA LYS A 221 1.84 7.44 -12.05
C LYS A 221 2.82 8.20 -11.17
N LEU A 222 3.41 9.24 -11.74
CA LEU A 222 3.98 10.34 -10.96
C LEU A 222 2.94 11.44 -10.90
N GLU A 223 2.67 11.97 -9.71
CA GLU A 223 1.63 12.98 -9.52
C GLU A 223 2.19 14.12 -8.70
N LEU A 224 1.98 15.35 -9.16
CA LEU A 224 2.26 16.55 -8.41
C LEU A 224 0.99 17.00 -7.71
N HIS A 225 1.08 17.24 -6.41
CA HIS A 225 -0.04 17.59 -5.55
C HIS A 225 0.23 18.87 -4.78
N GLY A 226 -0.79 19.70 -4.62
CA GLY A 226 -0.75 20.80 -3.66
C GLY A 226 -1.14 20.31 -2.27
N VAL A 227 -0.34 20.67 -1.27
CA VAL A 227 -0.53 20.29 0.13
C VAL A 227 -0.52 21.55 0.99
N ASN A 228 -1.44 21.63 1.96
CA ASN A 228 -1.48 22.71 2.94
C ASN A 228 -1.28 22.14 4.34
N ARG A 229 -0.33 22.70 5.09
CA ARG A 229 -0.09 22.31 6.48
C ARG A 229 0.25 23.54 7.31
N GLY A 230 -0.50 23.76 8.38
CA GLY A 230 -0.25 24.84 9.33
C GLY A 230 -0.22 26.25 8.69
N GLY A 231 -1.00 26.50 7.64
CA GLY A 231 -1.04 27.77 6.90
C GLY A 231 0.04 27.94 5.82
N GLU A 232 0.97 26.99 5.69
CA GLU A 232 2.00 26.98 4.64
C GLU A 232 1.56 26.09 3.47
N LYS A 233 1.95 26.50 2.26
CA LYS A 233 1.69 25.79 0.99
C LYS A 233 2.92 25.00 0.58
N PHE A 234 2.69 23.77 0.13
CA PHE A 234 3.73 22.88 -0.35
C PHE A 234 3.29 22.22 -1.65
N LEU A 235 4.27 21.82 -2.44
CA LEU A 235 4.07 20.83 -3.48
C LEU A 235 4.59 19.49 -3.01
N ALA A 236 3.86 18.44 -3.36
CA ALA A 236 4.24 17.07 -3.07
C ALA A 236 4.30 16.26 -4.36
N LEU A 237 5.38 15.51 -4.54
CA LEU A 237 5.47 14.48 -5.54
C LEU A 237 5.07 13.14 -4.94
N HIS A 238 4.07 12.52 -5.55
CA HIS A 238 3.59 11.20 -5.25
C HIS A 238 4.01 10.23 -6.36
N PHE A 239 4.61 9.10 -5.98
CA PHE A 239 4.73 7.94 -6.88
C PHE A 239 3.63 6.95 -6.53
N ARG A 240 2.62 6.85 -7.41
CA ARG A 240 1.39 6.09 -7.17
C ARG A 240 1.35 4.82 -8.01
N HIS A 241 1.07 3.71 -7.33
CA HIS A 241 0.86 2.41 -7.93
C HIS A 241 -0.61 2.25 -8.40
N PRO A 242 -0.92 1.40 -9.42
CA PRO A 242 -2.29 1.11 -9.86
C PRO A 242 -3.28 0.70 -8.76
N SER A 243 -2.78 0.20 -7.64
CA SER A 243 -3.56 -0.14 -6.44
C SER A 243 -3.94 1.08 -5.58
N SER A 244 -3.59 2.29 -6.02
CA SER A 244 -3.72 3.56 -5.28
C SER A 244 -2.76 3.74 -4.10
N LEU A 245 -1.81 2.83 -3.91
CA LEU A 245 -0.78 2.96 -2.90
C LEU A 245 0.33 3.93 -3.33
N LEU A 246 0.90 4.63 -2.35
CA LEU A 246 2.04 5.52 -2.50
C LEU A 246 3.31 4.81 -2.07
N PHE A 247 4.33 4.90 -2.91
CA PHE A 247 5.67 4.41 -2.62
C PHE A 247 6.65 5.56 -2.59
N ASP A 248 7.68 5.43 -1.75
CA ASP A 248 8.85 6.29 -1.88
C ASP A 248 9.65 5.82 -3.11
N PRO A 249 9.91 6.70 -4.09
CA PRO A 249 10.65 6.31 -5.28
C PRO A 249 12.16 6.16 -5.04
N PHE A 250 12.72 6.74 -3.97
CA PHE A 250 14.16 6.68 -3.66
C PHE A 250 14.42 5.62 -2.61
N VAL A 251 14.25 4.36 -3.03
CA VAL A 251 14.46 3.17 -2.21
C VAL A 251 15.24 2.14 -3.02
N ASP A 252 16.19 1.50 -2.36
CA ASP A 252 16.90 0.32 -2.83
C ASP A 252 15.96 -0.89 -2.86
N GLY A 253 15.54 -1.27 -4.07
CA GLY A 253 14.62 -2.38 -4.31
C GLY A 253 15.15 -3.73 -3.81
N ASP A 254 16.47 -3.94 -3.78
CA ASP A 254 17.07 -5.20 -3.36
C ASP A 254 16.93 -5.45 -1.86
N LYS A 255 16.70 -4.38 -1.08
CA LYS A 255 16.44 -4.44 0.37
C LYS A 255 14.97 -4.65 0.69
N ILE A 256 14.08 -4.62 -0.31
CA ILE A 256 12.65 -4.86 -0.10
C ILE A 256 12.42 -6.37 -0.12
N GLY A 257 12.01 -6.92 1.01
CA GLY A 257 11.63 -8.32 1.11
C GLY A 257 10.47 -8.66 0.16
N MET A 258 10.47 -9.89 -0.34
CA MET A 258 9.37 -10.42 -1.15
C MET A 258 9.00 -11.81 -0.66
N ILE A 259 7.72 -12.01 -0.36
CA ILE A 259 7.15 -13.28 0.06
C ILE A 259 6.63 -13.99 -1.19
N GLN A 260 7.37 -14.99 -1.66
CA GLN A 260 6.90 -15.91 -2.70
C GLN A 260 6.83 -17.31 -2.14
N ASN A 261 5.68 -17.97 -2.33
CA ASN A 261 5.53 -19.36 -1.94
C ASN A 261 4.67 -20.10 -2.96
N PHE A 262 5.21 -21.14 -3.59
CA PHE A 262 4.54 -21.93 -4.64
C PHE A 262 3.89 -21.09 -5.76
N GLY A 263 4.53 -19.97 -6.14
CA GLY A 263 4.01 -19.04 -7.14
C GLY A 263 2.80 -18.19 -6.68
N LEU A 264 2.46 -18.20 -5.39
CA LEU A 264 1.47 -17.30 -4.80
C LEU A 264 2.11 -15.95 -4.43
N GLY A 265 1.28 -14.90 -4.31
CA GLY A 265 1.74 -13.58 -3.87
C GLY A 265 2.41 -12.70 -4.93
N MET A 266 2.47 -13.15 -6.18
CA MET A 266 3.08 -12.37 -7.28
C MET A 266 2.46 -10.97 -7.37
N CYS A 267 3.33 -9.96 -7.39
CA CYS A 267 3.01 -8.57 -7.68
C CYS A 267 3.79 -8.17 -8.94
N GLY A 268 3.20 -7.28 -9.75
CA GLY A 268 3.92 -6.65 -10.86
C GLY A 268 5.09 -5.78 -10.40
N PRO A 269 5.78 -5.11 -11.33
CA PRO A 269 6.89 -4.21 -11.02
C PRO A 269 6.42 -3.06 -10.10
N LEU A 270 7.10 -2.89 -8.96
CA LEU A 270 6.74 -1.88 -7.97
C LEU A 270 7.56 -0.60 -8.21
N LEU A 271 8.86 -0.69 -7.99
CA LEU A 271 9.80 0.43 -8.10
C LEU A 271 10.61 0.40 -9.41
N ASP A 272 10.49 -0.64 -10.23
CA ASP A 272 11.36 -0.87 -11.38
C ASP A 272 11.34 0.32 -12.37
N GLY A 273 12.54 0.81 -12.71
CA GLY A 273 12.76 1.92 -13.64
C GLY A 273 12.42 3.32 -13.11
N ILE A 274 11.96 3.46 -11.86
CA ILE A 274 11.54 4.78 -11.35
C ILE A 274 12.71 5.77 -11.19
N LEU A 275 13.89 5.27 -10.84
CA LEU A 275 15.08 6.12 -10.64
C LEU A 275 15.57 6.73 -11.97
N GLU A 276 15.37 6.02 -13.09
CA GLU A 276 15.68 6.53 -14.42
C GLU A 276 14.73 7.67 -14.82
N GLU A 277 13.46 7.58 -14.42
CA GLU A 277 12.46 8.64 -14.64
C GLU A 277 12.67 9.87 -13.75
N LEU A 278 13.31 9.71 -12.58
CA LEU A 278 13.47 10.75 -11.56
C LEU A 278 14.91 11.28 -11.43
N THR A 279 15.67 11.27 -12.52
CA THR A 279 17.00 11.90 -12.57
C THR A 279 16.97 13.41 -12.26
N LYS A 280 15.82 14.05 -12.49
CA LYS A 280 15.54 15.46 -12.16
C LYS A 280 14.16 15.59 -11.51
N PRO A 281 13.95 16.62 -10.66
CA PRO A 281 12.63 16.91 -10.14
C PRO A 281 11.65 17.28 -11.28
N PRO A 282 10.34 17.09 -11.06
CA PRO A 282 9.31 17.30 -12.07
C PRO A 282 9.14 18.77 -12.48
N ILE A 283 9.57 19.70 -11.61
CA ILE A 283 9.55 21.14 -11.83
C ILE A 283 10.80 21.72 -11.19
N ASP A 284 11.45 22.66 -11.88
CA ASP A 284 12.48 23.51 -11.32
C ASP A 284 11.82 24.72 -10.64
N LEU A 285 11.85 24.76 -9.31
CA LEU A 285 11.22 25.80 -8.51
C LEU A 285 12.23 26.42 -7.55
N VAL A 286 12.10 27.72 -7.34
CA VAL A 286 12.75 28.40 -6.23
C VAL A 286 12.08 27.94 -4.95
N ALA A 287 12.77 27.08 -4.21
CA ALA A 287 12.27 26.53 -2.96
C ALA A 287 12.03 27.64 -1.93
N GLY A 288 10.92 27.53 -1.19
CA GLY A 288 10.71 28.35 0.00
C GLY A 288 11.65 27.98 1.14
N SER A 289 11.72 28.86 2.13
CA SER A 289 12.38 28.53 3.39
C SER A 289 11.57 27.51 4.17
N TRP A 290 12.21 26.43 4.61
CA TRP A 290 11.59 25.48 5.53
C TRP A 290 11.38 26.11 6.91
N SER A 291 10.15 26.08 7.41
CA SER A 291 9.84 26.47 8.78
C SER A 291 10.49 25.52 9.79
N THR A 292 11.09 26.07 10.85
CA THR A 292 11.80 25.30 11.89
C THR A 292 10.89 24.32 12.63
N ARG A 293 9.57 24.55 12.65
CA ARG A 293 8.60 23.67 13.28
C ARG A 293 8.50 22.28 12.66
N PHE A 294 8.97 22.11 11.42
CA PHE A 294 8.98 20.81 10.71
C PHE A 294 10.31 20.08 10.83
N ASN A 295 11.29 20.67 11.51
CA ASN A 295 12.55 20.01 11.77
C ASN A 295 12.36 19.05 12.96
N TYR A 296 12.98 17.88 12.84
CA TYR A 296 13.05 16.94 13.95
C TYR A 296 13.84 17.58 15.10
N PRO A 297 13.41 17.45 16.36
CA PRO A 297 14.16 18.00 17.48
C PRO A 297 15.50 17.28 17.58
N ASP A 298 16.59 18.03 17.47
CA ASP A 298 17.92 17.53 17.82
C ASP A 298 17.89 17.19 19.32
N LYS A 299 18.14 15.92 19.66
CA LYS A 299 18.37 15.57 21.07
C LYS A 299 19.68 16.24 21.46
N GLU A 300 19.62 17.21 22.37
CA GLU A 300 20.81 17.69 23.07
C GLU A 300 21.49 16.46 23.73
N GLU A 301 22.73 16.18 23.32
CA GLU A 301 23.60 15.16 23.92
C GLU A 301 24.02 15.52 25.35
#